data_AF-A0A838H3W1-F1
#
_entry.id   AF-A0A838H3W1-F1
#
_cell.length_a   1.000
_cell.length_b   1.000
_cell.length_c   1.000
_cell.angle_alpha   90.00
_cell.angle_beta   90.00
_cell.angle_gamma   90.00
#
_symmetry.space_group_name_H-M   'P 1'
#
loop_
_entity.id
_entity.type
_entity.pdbx_description
1 polymer ?
#
loop_
_entity_poly.entity_id
_entity_poly.type
_entity_poly.pdbx_seq_one_letter_code
_entity_poly.pdbx_strand_id
1 'polypeptide(L)'
;MEHPMSPQLLVSTGPLLLSPLEWVLDAVADAGFTGAELLVAHNPQTRDPARIAACAQQAGLTVPVIHGPYMLLLRNVLGAGYVEKTRRSLELAAEVGARTMVAHAPFRWERGARDWLAAEADDEADGIGAALGMENLFPVGGHAWSAVVTPGELAAFRHVVFDTSHFAVAGVDLFAAWDAVGDRVVHLHVSDNFGNGKDSHAPIGSGILPLEAFLGHVGASGYRGTITLEVDCRAYLDSRGSLVEFLAGERTKAEALLAADTTTARPASTPAAG
;
A
#
# COMPACT_ATOMS: atom_id res chain seq x y z
N MET A 1 -28.87 -7.66 -11.63
CA MET A 1 -27.62 -7.47 -12.39
C MET A 1 -26.57 -7.11 -11.37
N GLU A 2 -25.84 -8.10 -10.86
CA GLU A 2 -24.70 -7.85 -9.98
C GLU A 2 -23.48 -7.63 -10.88
N HIS A 3 -22.94 -6.41 -10.87
CA HIS A 3 -21.62 -6.18 -11.43
C HIS A 3 -20.64 -7.08 -10.67
N PRO A 4 -19.71 -7.80 -11.31
CA PRO A 4 -18.59 -8.35 -10.59
C PRO A 4 -17.82 -7.14 -10.04
N MET A 5 -17.92 -6.88 -8.73
CA MET A 5 -17.28 -5.74 -8.09
C MET A 5 -15.76 -5.91 -8.28
N SER A 6 -15.17 -5.13 -9.17
CA SER A 6 -13.72 -5.06 -9.38
C SER A 6 -13.02 -4.58 -8.10
N PRO A 7 -11.72 -4.85 -7.92
CA PRO A 7 -10.97 -4.24 -6.83
C PRO A 7 -11.10 -2.72 -6.89
N GLN A 8 -11.12 -2.07 -5.72
CA GLN A 8 -11.20 -0.61 -5.65
C GLN A 8 -9.80 -0.02 -5.84
N LEU A 9 -9.62 0.78 -6.89
CA LEU A 9 -8.37 1.48 -7.16
C LEU A 9 -8.31 2.82 -6.39
N LEU A 10 -7.20 3.03 -5.71
CA LEU A 10 -6.86 4.16 -4.85
C LEU A 10 -5.51 4.75 -5.28
N VAL A 11 -5.11 5.82 -4.62
CA VAL A 11 -3.75 6.37 -4.67
C VAL A 11 -3.28 6.66 -3.24
N SER A 12 -2.00 6.43 -2.98
CA SER A 12 -1.41 6.65 -1.66
C SER A 12 -1.07 8.13 -1.49
N THR A 13 -1.38 8.70 -0.33
CA THR A 13 -0.88 10.03 0.03
C THR A 13 0.58 10.00 0.50
N GLY A 14 1.20 8.81 0.60
CA GLY A 14 2.57 8.63 1.08
C GLY A 14 3.61 9.47 0.32
N PRO A 15 3.68 9.39 -1.02
CA PRO A 15 4.57 10.22 -1.85
C PRO A 15 4.35 11.73 -1.71
N LEU A 16 3.22 12.14 -1.11
CA LEU A 16 2.77 13.52 -0.94
C LEU A 16 2.80 13.97 0.53
N LEU A 17 3.50 13.26 1.42
CA LEU A 17 3.46 13.45 2.88
C LEU A 17 3.83 14.87 3.39
N LEU A 18 4.48 15.69 2.56
CA LEU A 18 4.86 17.07 2.87
C LEU A 18 3.83 18.10 2.41
N SER A 19 2.83 17.69 1.62
CA SER A 19 1.79 18.57 1.09
C SER A 19 0.59 18.67 2.06
N PRO A 20 -0.17 19.79 2.04
CA PRO A 20 -1.39 19.90 2.83
C PRO A 20 -2.43 18.84 2.42
N LEU A 21 -3.11 18.24 3.41
CA LEU A 21 -4.02 17.11 3.15
C LEU A 21 -5.17 17.48 2.21
N GLU A 22 -5.76 18.66 2.40
CA GLU A 22 -6.85 19.16 1.55
C GLU A 22 -6.41 19.29 0.08
N TRP A 23 -5.24 19.89 -0.16
CA TRP A 23 -4.67 20.02 -1.51
C TRP A 23 -4.42 18.66 -2.17
N VAL A 24 -3.95 17.68 -1.39
CA VAL A 24 -3.71 16.31 -1.86
C VAL A 24 -5.03 15.65 -2.24
N LEU A 25 -6.03 15.63 -1.35
CA LEU A 25 -7.31 14.97 -1.64
C LEU A 25 -8.06 15.65 -2.79
N ASP A 26 -7.98 16.97 -2.88
CA ASP A 26 -8.48 17.73 -4.02
C ASP A 26 -7.79 17.27 -5.32
N ALA A 27 -6.47 17.08 -5.35
CA ALA A 27 -5.76 16.58 -6.52
C ALA A 27 -6.14 15.12 -6.86
N VAL A 28 -6.34 14.27 -5.86
CA VAL A 28 -6.79 12.89 -6.03
C VAL A 28 -8.17 12.83 -6.69
N ALA A 29 -9.11 13.67 -6.23
CA ALA A 29 -10.44 13.77 -6.80
C ALA A 29 -10.42 14.25 -8.26
N ASP A 30 -9.66 15.32 -8.54
CA ASP A 30 -9.50 15.85 -9.90
C ASP A 30 -8.85 14.84 -10.87
N ALA A 31 -7.99 13.94 -10.36
CA ALA A 31 -7.40 12.85 -11.14
C ALA A 31 -8.39 11.69 -11.42
N GLY A 32 -9.60 11.75 -10.87
CA GLY A 32 -10.69 10.81 -11.12
C GLY A 32 -10.72 9.59 -10.20
N PHE A 33 -9.98 9.61 -9.09
CA PHE A 33 -10.11 8.57 -8.06
C PHE A 33 -11.37 8.80 -7.21
N THR A 34 -11.83 7.74 -6.55
CA THR A 34 -12.98 7.77 -5.62
C THR A 34 -12.57 7.51 -4.16
N GLY A 35 -11.29 7.22 -3.95
CA GLY A 35 -10.73 7.09 -2.61
C GLY A 35 -9.22 7.12 -2.60
N ALA A 36 -8.66 7.23 -1.41
CA ALA A 36 -7.22 7.29 -1.17
C ALA A 36 -6.82 6.36 -0.03
N GLU A 37 -5.58 5.86 -0.08
CA GLU A 37 -4.88 5.43 1.11
C GLU A 37 -4.27 6.66 1.79
N LEU A 38 -4.58 6.86 3.07
CA LEU A 38 -4.03 7.95 3.85
C LEU A 38 -2.85 7.49 4.70
N LEU A 39 -1.65 8.00 4.41
CA LEU A 39 -0.50 7.91 5.30
C LEU A 39 -0.64 8.88 6.49
N VAL A 40 -0.56 8.33 7.70
CA VAL A 40 -0.41 9.11 8.92
C VAL A 40 1.00 9.69 8.98
N ALA A 41 1.12 11.02 9.08
CA ALA A 41 2.41 11.71 8.97
C ALA A 41 2.58 12.85 9.99
N HIS A 42 3.65 13.64 9.83
CA HIS A 42 3.92 14.82 10.66
C HIS A 42 2.83 15.89 10.55
N ASN A 43 2.14 15.98 9.40
CA ASN A 43 1.00 16.87 9.26
C ASN A 43 -0.10 16.49 10.28
N PRO A 44 -0.44 17.36 11.26
CA PRO A 44 -1.48 17.05 12.25
C PRO A 44 -2.83 16.71 11.66
N GLN A 45 -3.15 17.21 10.47
CA GLN A 45 -4.40 16.91 9.76
C GLN A 45 -4.56 15.41 9.48
N THR A 46 -3.45 14.68 9.31
CA THR A 46 -3.46 13.22 9.06
C THR A 46 -3.64 12.37 10.33
N ARG A 47 -3.78 13.02 11.49
CA ARG A 47 -3.95 12.39 12.81
C ARG A 47 -5.26 12.79 13.50
N ASP A 48 -6.05 13.62 12.83
CA ASP A 48 -7.33 14.12 13.32
C ASP A 48 -8.44 13.50 12.45
N PRO A 49 -9.19 12.51 12.97
CA PRO A 49 -10.21 11.79 12.19
C PRO A 49 -11.30 12.72 11.68
N ALA A 50 -11.69 13.74 12.45
CA ALA A 50 -12.69 14.71 12.02
C ALA A 50 -12.18 15.57 10.85
N ARG A 51 -10.89 15.97 10.88
CA ARG A 51 -10.28 16.70 9.78
C ARG A 51 -10.13 15.84 8.53
N ILE A 52 -9.73 14.57 8.68
CA ILE A 52 -9.63 13.61 7.57
C ILE A 52 -11.00 13.45 6.92
N ALA A 53 -12.03 13.15 7.70
CA ALA A 53 -13.39 12.98 7.21
C ALA A 53 -13.92 14.23 6.50
N ALA A 54 -13.68 15.42 7.06
CA ALA A 54 -14.10 16.67 6.44
C ALA A 54 -13.41 16.93 5.09
N CYS A 55 -12.09 16.74 5.00
CA CYS A 55 -11.36 16.90 3.73
C CYS A 55 -11.78 15.86 2.68
N ALA A 56 -11.96 14.59 3.09
CA ALA A 56 -12.43 13.55 2.19
C ALA A 56 -13.85 13.82 1.68
N GLN A 57 -14.77 14.24 2.57
CA GLN A 57 -16.13 14.63 2.20
C GLN A 57 -16.15 15.81 1.23
N GLN A 58 -15.33 16.84 1.47
CA GLN A 58 -15.23 18.00 0.60
C GLN A 58 -14.76 17.60 -0.82
N ALA A 59 -13.78 16.70 -0.90
CA ALA A 59 -13.26 16.19 -2.17
C ALA A 59 -14.16 15.12 -2.82
N GLY A 60 -15.21 14.64 -2.13
CA GLY A 60 -16.06 13.56 -2.63
C GLY A 60 -15.38 12.19 -2.63
N LEU A 61 -14.40 11.97 -1.74
CA LEU A 61 -13.59 10.76 -1.65
C LEU A 61 -13.94 9.92 -0.41
N THR A 62 -13.58 8.64 -0.49
CA THR A 62 -13.51 7.73 0.67
C THR A 62 -12.04 7.52 1.11
N VAL A 63 -11.82 7.19 2.37
CA VAL A 63 -10.48 6.79 2.88
C VAL A 63 -10.58 5.38 3.45
N PRO A 64 -10.63 4.34 2.59
CA PRO A 64 -10.83 2.96 3.04
C PRO A 64 -9.57 2.34 3.67
N VAL A 65 -8.40 2.97 3.55
CA VAL A 65 -7.11 2.46 4.03
C VAL A 65 -6.37 3.56 4.80
N ILE A 66 -5.92 3.24 6.01
CA ILE A 66 -4.98 4.05 6.79
C ILE A 66 -3.61 3.37 6.77
N HIS A 67 -2.56 4.10 6.44
CA HIS A 67 -1.18 3.63 6.53
C HIS A 67 -0.52 4.25 7.76
N GLY A 68 -0.12 3.39 8.71
CA GLY A 68 0.51 3.83 9.95
C GLY A 68 1.92 4.45 9.78
N PRO A 69 2.39 5.26 10.74
CA PRO A 69 3.64 6.02 10.61
C PRO A 69 4.90 5.19 10.95
N TYR A 70 5.21 4.18 10.13
CA TYR A 70 6.33 3.26 10.40
C TYR A 70 7.64 3.64 9.72
N MET A 71 7.60 4.51 8.71
CA MET A 71 8.81 5.04 8.07
C MET A 71 9.76 5.67 9.09
N LEU A 72 11.08 5.55 8.86
CA LEU A 72 12.10 6.02 9.79
C LEU A 72 11.93 7.52 10.15
N LEU A 73 11.54 8.35 9.18
CA LEU A 73 11.29 9.78 9.38
C LEU A 73 10.02 10.07 10.20
N LEU A 74 9.09 9.11 10.27
CA LEU A 74 7.82 9.17 11.01
C LEU A 74 7.86 8.40 12.33
N ARG A 75 9.01 7.83 12.73
CA ARG A 75 9.12 6.91 13.87
C ARG A 75 8.53 7.41 15.19
N ASN A 76 8.44 8.72 15.40
CA ASN A 76 7.90 9.34 16.61
C ASN A 76 6.44 9.82 16.48
N VAL A 77 5.86 9.74 15.28
CA VAL A 77 4.45 10.08 15.04
C VAL A 77 3.59 9.00 15.68
N LEU A 78 2.59 9.41 16.46
CA LEU A 78 1.78 8.55 17.35
C LEU A 78 2.57 7.81 18.45
N GLY A 79 3.84 8.16 18.68
CA GLY A 79 4.69 7.57 19.72
C GLY A 79 5.79 6.67 19.17
N ALA A 80 6.75 6.31 20.02
CA ALA A 80 7.92 5.52 19.62
C ALA A 80 7.73 4.00 19.79
N GLY A 81 6.80 3.56 20.65
CA GLY A 81 6.51 2.15 20.88
C GLY A 81 5.68 1.57 19.75
N TYR A 82 6.06 0.41 19.22
CA TYR A 82 5.37 -0.25 18.12
C TYR A 82 3.90 -0.53 18.45
N VAL A 83 3.63 -1.29 19.50
CA VAL A 83 2.26 -1.72 19.89
C VAL A 83 1.33 -0.53 20.10
N GLU A 84 1.77 0.46 20.88
CA GLU A 84 0.98 1.67 21.16
C GLU A 84 0.68 2.45 19.87
N LYS A 85 1.67 2.62 18.99
CA LYS A 85 1.49 3.27 17.70
C LYS A 85 0.49 2.52 16.82
N THR A 86 0.58 1.19 16.79
CA THR A 86 -0.33 0.34 16.03
C THR A 86 -1.76 0.48 16.54
N ARG A 87 -1.98 0.40 17.85
CA ARG A 87 -3.30 0.63 18.49
C ARG A 87 -3.89 1.99 18.16
N ARG A 88 -3.10 3.06 18.28
CA ARG A 88 -3.56 4.42 17.91
C ARG A 88 -3.87 4.58 16.42
N SER A 89 -3.16 3.85 15.57
CA SER A 89 -3.43 3.84 14.12
C SER A 89 -4.72 3.06 13.80
N LEU A 90 -4.97 1.97 14.54
CA LEU A 90 -6.22 1.20 14.50
C LEU A 90 -7.41 2.05 14.97
N GLU A 91 -7.30 2.75 16.10
CA GLU A 91 -8.32 3.70 16.59
C GLU A 91 -8.64 4.76 15.53
N LEU A 92 -7.62 5.37 14.93
CA LEU A 92 -7.80 6.34 13.85
C LEU A 92 -8.53 5.72 12.64
N ALA A 93 -8.16 4.50 12.25
CA ALA A 93 -8.82 3.78 11.16
C ALA A 93 -10.31 3.55 11.46
N ALA A 94 -10.66 3.14 12.68
CA ALA A 94 -12.04 2.96 13.11
C ALA A 94 -12.83 4.26 13.03
N GLU A 95 -12.28 5.37 13.53
CA GLU A 95 -12.95 6.67 13.54
C GLU A 95 -13.13 7.26 12.13
N VAL A 96 -12.20 7.01 11.22
CA VAL A 96 -12.32 7.41 9.80
C VAL A 96 -13.26 6.48 9.02
N GLY A 97 -13.51 5.26 9.53
CA GLY A 97 -14.25 4.22 8.82
C GLY A 97 -13.42 3.47 7.78
N ALA A 98 -12.10 3.46 7.94
CA ALA A 98 -11.19 2.67 7.12
C ALA A 98 -11.29 1.18 7.49
N ARG A 99 -11.24 0.31 6.48
CA ARG A 99 -11.37 -1.14 6.63
C ARG A 99 -10.04 -1.85 6.69
N THR A 100 -8.95 -1.16 6.37
CA THR A 100 -7.59 -1.70 6.40
C THR A 100 -6.66 -0.70 7.07
N MET A 101 -5.81 -1.19 7.98
CA MET A 101 -4.70 -0.45 8.53
C MET A 101 -3.39 -1.11 8.10
N VAL A 102 -2.60 -0.43 7.28
CA VAL A 102 -1.29 -0.90 6.79
C VAL A 102 -0.25 -0.71 7.90
N ALA A 103 0.40 -1.82 8.25
CA ALA A 103 1.49 -1.85 9.20
C ALA A 103 2.76 -2.42 8.58
N HIS A 104 3.88 -1.79 8.91
CA HIS A 104 5.19 -2.39 8.67
C HIS A 104 5.53 -3.32 9.82
N ALA A 105 6.23 -4.41 9.53
CA ALA A 105 6.70 -5.29 10.59
C ALA A 105 7.75 -4.60 11.48
N PRO A 106 7.79 -4.92 12.78
CA PRO A 106 8.85 -4.44 13.66
C PRO A 106 10.19 -5.04 13.26
N PHE A 107 11.28 -4.52 13.84
CA PHE A 107 12.59 -5.09 13.62
C PHE A 107 12.71 -6.50 14.22
N ARG A 108 13.60 -7.31 13.65
CA ARG A 108 13.82 -8.70 14.10
C ARG A 108 14.16 -8.84 15.59
N TRP A 109 14.78 -7.85 16.23
CA TRP A 109 15.12 -7.92 17.67
C TRP A 109 13.98 -7.50 18.61
N GLU A 110 12.91 -6.90 18.10
CA GLU A 110 11.77 -6.41 18.90
C GLU A 110 10.81 -7.54 19.24
N ARG A 111 11.27 -8.50 20.07
CA ARG A 111 10.51 -9.71 20.43
C ARG A 111 9.10 -9.40 20.95
N GLY A 112 8.96 -8.47 21.88
CA GLY A 112 7.65 -8.15 22.46
C GLY A 112 6.64 -7.63 21.43
N ALA A 113 7.07 -6.85 20.44
CA ALA A 113 6.19 -6.39 19.36
C ALA A 113 5.77 -7.54 18.45
N ARG A 114 6.69 -8.49 18.16
CA ARG A 114 6.40 -9.67 17.35
C ARG A 114 5.49 -10.68 18.07
N ASP A 115 5.70 -10.87 19.36
CA ASP A 115 4.86 -11.74 20.19
C ASP A 115 3.42 -11.19 20.25
N TRP A 116 3.26 -9.87 20.43
CA TRP A 116 1.95 -9.21 20.37
C TRP A 116 1.29 -9.32 18.99
N LEU A 117 2.04 -9.10 17.90
CA LEU A 117 1.52 -9.27 16.53
C LEU A 117 0.97 -10.69 16.29
N ALA A 118 1.65 -11.70 16.81
CA ALA A 118 1.26 -13.10 16.63
C ALA A 118 0.08 -13.54 17.53
N ALA A 119 -0.14 -12.85 18.65
CA ALA A 119 -1.06 -13.32 19.69
C ALA A 119 -2.33 -12.47 19.85
N GLU A 120 -2.27 -11.17 19.60
CA GLU A 120 -3.32 -10.22 20.00
C GLU A 120 -3.75 -9.26 18.87
N ALA A 121 -2.85 -8.92 17.95
CA ALA A 121 -3.06 -7.78 17.05
C ALA A 121 -4.23 -7.94 16.06
N ASP A 122 -4.43 -9.15 15.51
CA ASP A 122 -5.58 -9.42 14.62
C ASP A 122 -6.90 -9.36 15.38
N ASP A 123 -6.97 -9.89 16.60
CA ASP A 123 -8.18 -9.87 17.43
C ASP A 123 -8.54 -8.43 17.86
N GLU A 124 -7.53 -7.61 18.16
CA GLU A 124 -7.73 -6.18 18.43
C GLU A 124 -8.25 -5.42 17.19
N ALA A 125 -7.73 -5.72 16.01
CA ALA A 125 -8.17 -5.11 14.76
C ALA A 125 -9.60 -5.55 14.38
N ASP A 126 -9.92 -6.84 14.54
CA ASP A 126 -11.27 -7.39 14.34
C ASP A 126 -12.28 -6.70 15.28
N GLY A 127 -11.89 -6.43 16.54
CA GLY A 127 -12.72 -5.75 17.54
C GLY A 127 -13.18 -4.34 17.15
N ILE A 128 -12.48 -3.70 16.20
CA ILE A 128 -12.83 -2.37 15.67
C ILE A 128 -13.26 -2.40 14.20
N GLY A 129 -13.39 -3.59 13.60
CA GLY A 129 -13.86 -3.78 12.23
C GLY A 129 -12.84 -3.42 11.14
N ALA A 130 -11.54 -3.49 11.44
CA ALA A 130 -10.46 -3.24 10.48
C ALA A 130 -9.57 -4.47 10.31
N ALA A 131 -9.03 -4.69 9.11
CA ALA A 131 -7.96 -5.65 8.87
C ALA A 131 -6.59 -5.01 9.15
N LEU A 132 -5.78 -5.63 10.02
CA LEU A 132 -4.38 -5.24 10.21
C LEU A 132 -3.51 -5.85 9.10
N GLY A 133 -3.31 -5.10 8.03
CA GLY A 133 -2.53 -5.57 6.89
C GLY A 133 -1.03 -5.43 7.13
N MET A 134 -0.30 -6.55 7.12
CA MET A 134 1.16 -6.54 7.23
C MET A 134 1.81 -6.39 5.86
N GLU A 135 2.67 -5.40 5.71
CA GLU A 135 3.36 -5.11 4.45
C GLU A 135 4.70 -5.85 4.32
N ASN A 136 4.99 -6.39 3.12
CA ASN A 136 6.33 -6.86 2.81
C ASN A 136 7.30 -5.68 2.69
N LEU A 137 8.33 -5.65 3.51
CA LEU A 137 9.41 -4.67 3.36
C LEU A 137 10.56 -5.25 2.53
N PHE A 138 11.62 -4.46 2.36
CA PHE A 138 12.78 -4.81 1.56
C PHE A 138 14.08 -4.76 2.37
N PRO A 139 15.14 -5.47 1.93
CA PRO A 139 16.44 -5.39 2.57
C PRO A 139 17.07 -4.00 2.36
N VAL A 140 17.62 -3.42 3.43
CA VAL A 140 18.34 -2.13 3.37
C VAL A 140 19.83 -2.40 3.45
N GLY A 141 20.57 -2.06 2.39
CA GLY A 141 21.99 -2.37 2.27
C GLY A 141 22.28 -3.87 2.25
N GLY A 142 21.36 -4.68 1.70
CA GLY A 142 21.46 -6.15 1.67
C GLY A 142 21.06 -6.85 2.97
N HIS A 143 20.65 -6.12 4.01
CA HIS A 143 20.27 -6.68 5.29
C HIS A 143 18.76 -6.59 5.54
N ALA A 144 18.16 -7.71 5.91
CA ALA A 144 16.74 -7.81 6.27
C ALA A 144 16.51 -7.37 7.74
N TRP A 145 16.47 -6.06 7.97
CA TRP A 145 16.23 -5.49 9.30
C TRP A 145 14.79 -5.73 9.79
N SER A 146 13.82 -5.58 8.88
CA SER A 146 12.41 -5.92 9.10
C SER A 146 12.25 -7.43 9.31
N ALA A 147 11.28 -7.81 10.13
CA ALA A 147 10.89 -9.20 10.31
C ALA A 147 10.15 -9.81 9.11
N VAL A 148 9.68 -8.98 8.18
CA VAL A 148 8.89 -9.42 7.01
C VAL A 148 9.49 -8.82 5.74
N VAL A 149 10.17 -9.67 4.97
CA VAL A 149 10.80 -9.31 3.68
C VAL A 149 10.47 -10.35 2.60
N THR A 150 10.29 -11.61 2.99
CA THR A 150 10.01 -12.71 2.05
C THR A 150 8.53 -13.09 2.04
N PRO A 151 8.01 -13.68 0.95
CA PRO A 151 6.63 -14.20 0.92
C PRO A 151 6.37 -15.24 2.02
N GLY A 152 7.37 -16.05 2.39
CA GLY A 152 7.23 -17.04 3.46
C GLY A 152 7.08 -16.42 4.85
N GLU A 153 7.72 -15.28 5.12
CA GLU A 153 7.52 -14.52 6.36
C GLU A 153 6.15 -13.83 6.36
N LEU A 154 5.74 -13.30 5.22
CA LEU A 154 4.44 -12.66 5.03
C LEU A 154 3.28 -13.65 5.20
N ALA A 155 3.49 -14.92 4.83
CA ALA A 155 2.53 -16.01 5.00
C ALA A 155 2.24 -16.36 6.49
N ALA A 156 2.93 -15.75 7.46
CA ALA A 156 2.59 -15.89 8.87
C ALA A 156 1.40 -15.00 9.30
N PHE A 157 1.00 -14.02 8.49
CA PHE A 157 -0.03 -13.04 8.81
C PHE A 157 -1.37 -13.38 8.16
N ARG A 158 -2.47 -13.06 8.85
CA ARG A 158 -3.84 -13.28 8.35
C ARG A 158 -4.18 -12.33 7.20
N HIS A 159 -3.73 -11.09 7.30
CA HIS A 159 -3.97 -10.04 6.32
C HIS A 159 -2.66 -9.48 5.80
N VAL A 160 -2.53 -9.43 4.47
CA VAL A 160 -1.30 -9.06 3.78
C VAL A 160 -1.49 -7.78 2.98
N VAL A 161 -0.50 -6.90 3.05
CA VAL A 161 -0.30 -5.78 2.12
C VAL A 161 0.85 -6.17 1.20
N PHE A 162 0.54 -6.31 -0.07
CA PHE A 162 1.50 -6.73 -1.09
C PHE A 162 2.07 -5.47 -1.74
N ASP A 163 3.37 -5.23 -1.64
CA ASP A 163 4.06 -4.13 -2.33
C ASP A 163 4.97 -4.66 -3.43
N THR A 164 4.73 -4.20 -4.67
CA THR A 164 5.45 -4.63 -5.86
C THR A 164 6.88 -4.10 -5.93
N SER A 165 7.14 -2.85 -5.51
CA SER A 165 8.47 -2.24 -5.55
C SER A 165 9.39 -2.85 -4.49
N HIS A 166 8.87 -3.13 -3.30
CA HIS A 166 9.59 -3.79 -2.23
C HIS A 166 10.04 -5.20 -2.65
N PHE A 167 9.18 -5.97 -3.31
CA PHE A 167 9.58 -7.28 -3.85
C PHE A 167 10.62 -7.18 -4.96
N ALA A 168 10.59 -6.13 -5.78
CA ALA A 168 11.64 -5.87 -6.75
C ALA A 168 13.01 -5.72 -6.07
N VAL A 169 13.06 -4.94 -4.98
CA VAL A 169 14.30 -4.74 -4.19
C VAL A 169 14.74 -6.03 -3.50
N ALA A 170 13.80 -6.85 -3.03
CA ALA A 170 14.08 -8.14 -2.42
C ALA A 170 14.44 -9.24 -3.45
N GLY A 171 14.36 -8.97 -4.75
CA GLY A 171 14.62 -9.96 -5.81
C GLY A 171 13.58 -11.07 -5.87
N VAL A 172 12.34 -10.79 -5.47
CA VAL A 172 11.24 -11.75 -5.40
C VAL A 172 10.38 -11.65 -6.65
N ASP A 173 10.09 -12.80 -7.27
CA ASP A 173 9.14 -12.89 -8.39
C ASP A 173 7.71 -12.62 -7.91
N LEU A 174 7.01 -11.67 -8.54
CA LEU A 174 5.68 -11.23 -8.11
C LEU A 174 4.64 -12.36 -8.21
N PHE A 175 4.73 -13.23 -9.22
CA PHE A 175 3.79 -14.34 -9.37
C PHE A 175 4.03 -15.42 -8.33
N ALA A 176 5.29 -15.77 -8.04
CA ALA A 176 5.64 -16.69 -6.97
C ALA A 176 5.21 -16.16 -5.59
N ALA A 177 5.35 -14.85 -5.35
CA ALA A 177 4.85 -14.21 -4.14
C ALA A 177 3.32 -14.27 -4.07
N TRP A 178 2.63 -13.94 -5.17
CA TRP A 178 1.16 -13.98 -5.24
C TRP A 178 0.61 -15.39 -5.06
N ASP A 179 1.23 -16.41 -5.64
CA ASP A 179 0.87 -17.82 -5.40
C ASP A 179 0.96 -18.19 -3.91
N ALA A 180 1.91 -17.59 -3.17
CA ALA A 180 2.17 -17.93 -1.77
C ALA A 180 1.22 -17.23 -0.78
N VAL A 181 0.74 -16.02 -1.09
CA VAL A 181 0.00 -15.17 -0.13
C VAL A 181 -1.25 -14.48 -0.70
N GLY A 182 -1.53 -14.64 -2.00
CA GLY A 182 -2.57 -13.91 -2.73
C GLY A 182 -3.98 -14.06 -2.17
N ASP A 183 -4.28 -15.20 -1.52
CA ASP A 183 -5.55 -15.46 -0.82
C ASP A 183 -5.75 -14.62 0.44
N ARG A 184 -4.66 -14.05 0.99
CA ARG A 184 -4.63 -13.22 2.20
C ARG A 184 -4.37 -11.74 1.93
N VAL A 185 -4.10 -11.38 0.68
CA VAL A 185 -3.89 -9.99 0.29
C VAL A 185 -5.21 -9.24 0.51
N VAL A 186 -5.17 -8.21 1.35
CA VAL A 186 -6.29 -7.28 1.58
C VAL A 186 -6.06 -5.94 0.90
N HIS A 187 -4.78 -5.60 0.68
CA HIS A 187 -4.36 -4.39 0.00
C HIS A 187 -3.13 -4.65 -0.88
N LEU A 188 -3.05 -3.99 -2.04
CA LEU A 188 -1.95 -4.11 -2.99
C LEU A 188 -1.40 -2.72 -3.30
N HIS A 189 -0.15 -2.44 -2.96
CA HIS A 189 0.58 -1.27 -3.40
C HIS A 189 1.20 -1.55 -4.77
N VAL A 190 0.90 -0.69 -5.73
CA VAL A 190 1.35 -0.81 -7.11
C VAL A 190 2.26 0.35 -7.46
N SER A 191 3.48 -0.01 -7.77
CA SER A 191 4.44 0.82 -8.48
C SER A 191 5.47 -0.04 -9.19
N ASP A 192 6.11 0.51 -10.20
CA ASP A 192 7.20 -0.14 -10.89
C ASP A 192 8.51 0.07 -10.11
N ASN A 193 9.58 -0.59 -10.52
CA ASN A 193 10.90 -0.39 -9.94
C ASN A 193 11.98 -0.32 -11.02
N PHE A 194 12.92 0.61 -10.92
CA PHE A 194 13.99 0.77 -11.91
C PHE A 194 15.06 -0.34 -11.88
N GLY A 195 14.99 -1.28 -10.93
CA GLY A 195 15.92 -2.42 -10.85
C GLY A 195 17.32 -2.03 -10.39
N ASN A 196 17.48 -0.87 -9.73
CA ASN A 196 18.77 -0.33 -9.31
C ASN A 196 19.12 -0.65 -7.84
N GLY A 197 18.41 -1.63 -7.24
CA GLY A 197 18.58 -2.03 -5.85
C GLY A 197 18.03 -1.02 -4.82
N LYS A 198 17.24 -0.04 -5.27
CA LYS A 198 16.53 0.90 -4.40
C LYS A 198 15.04 0.77 -4.61
N ASP A 199 14.33 1.09 -3.55
CA ASP A 199 12.89 1.25 -3.61
C ASP A 199 12.56 2.58 -4.30
N SER A 200 12.15 2.49 -5.57
CA SER A 200 12.05 3.66 -6.46
C SER A 200 10.63 4.13 -6.70
N HIS A 201 9.62 3.28 -6.42
CA HIS A 201 8.21 3.58 -6.68
C HIS A 201 7.97 4.20 -8.06
N ALA A 202 8.57 3.61 -9.10
CA ALA A 202 8.56 4.19 -10.43
C ALA A 202 7.15 4.15 -11.06
N PRO A 203 6.82 5.07 -11.99
CA PRO A 203 5.56 5.00 -12.74
C PRO A 203 5.37 3.67 -13.46
N ILE A 204 4.11 3.23 -13.61
CA ILE A 204 3.74 1.97 -14.28
C ILE A 204 4.29 1.94 -15.71
N GLY A 205 5.09 0.91 -16.00
CA GLY A 205 5.69 0.66 -17.32
C GLY A 205 7.01 1.38 -17.57
N SER A 206 7.61 2.01 -16.54
CA SER A 206 8.90 2.70 -16.64
C SER A 206 10.06 1.94 -16.02
N GLY A 207 9.79 0.82 -15.35
CA GLY A 207 10.77 0.00 -14.66
C GLY A 207 10.90 -1.40 -15.26
N ILE A 208 11.27 -2.35 -14.41
CA ILE A 208 11.61 -3.72 -14.79
C ILE A 208 10.54 -4.75 -14.39
N LEU A 209 9.51 -4.36 -13.64
CA LEU A 209 8.51 -5.29 -13.15
C LEU A 209 7.51 -5.66 -14.26
N PRO A 210 7.04 -6.93 -14.31
CA PRO A 210 6.07 -7.38 -15.30
C PRO A 210 4.63 -6.93 -14.95
N LEU A 211 4.43 -5.64 -14.65
CA LEU A 211 3.17 -5.11 -14.11
C LEU A 211 1.97 -5.32 -15.05
N GLU A 212 2.18 -5.29 -16.38
CA GLU A 212 1.10 -5.59 -17.34
C GLU A 212 0.53 -7.00 -17.12
N ALA A 213 1.40 -8.01 -17.13
CA ALA A 213 0.98 -9.39 -16.92
C ALA A 213 0.50 -9.63 -15.48
N PHE A 214 1.14 -8.99 -14.50
CA PHE A 214 0.80 -9.16 -13.09
C PHE A 214 -0.57 -8.55 -12.74
N LEU A 215 -0.84 -7.31 -13.13
CA LEU A 215 -2.13 -6.67 -12.86
C LEU A 215 -3.27 -7.33 -13.64
N GLY A 216 -3.01 -7.78 -14.87
CA GLY A 216 -3.97 -8.61 -15.61
C GLY A 216 -4.27 -9.93 -14.90
N HIS A 217 -3.26 -10.58 -14.32
CA HIS A 217 -3.45 -11.76 -13.47
C HIS A 217 -4.27 -11.45 -12.21
N VAL A 218 -3.97 -10.35 -11.50
CA VAL A 218 -4.72 -9.89 -10.32
C VAL A 218 -6.19 -9.64 -10.69
N GLY A 219 -6.46 -8.95 -11.79
CA GLY A 219 -7.81 -8.69 -12.29
C GLY A 219 -8.60 -9.97 -12.57
N ALA A 220 -7.95 -10.97 -13.18
CA ALA A 220 -8.55 -12.27 -13.48
C ALA A 220 -8.66 -13.22 -12.26
N SER A 221 -7.87 -13.00 -11.20
CA SER A 221 -7.80 -13.89 -10.03
C SER A 221 -9.06 -13.90 -9.15
N GLY A 222 -9.97 -12.94 -9.36
CA GLY A 222 -11.10 -12.76 -8.46
C GLY A 222 -10.79 -11.90 -7.23
N TYR A 223 -9.62 -11.27 -7.15
CA TYR A 223 -9.27 -10.31 -6.09
C TYR A 223 -10.31 -9.19 -5.96
N ARG A 224 -10.72 -8.88 -4.72
CA ARG A 224 -11.75 -7.88 -4.38
C ARG A 224 -11.31 -6.85 -3.35
N GLY A 225 -10.04 -6.90 -2.95
CA GLY A 225 -9.48 -5.93 -2.01
C GLY A 225 -9.28 -4.56 -2.65
N THR A 226 -8.49 -3.73 -1.98
CA THR A 226 -8.10 -2.42 -2.48
C THR A 226 -6.75 -2.50 -3.19
N ILE A 227 -6.53 -1.64 -4.17
CA ILE A 227 -5.24 -1.45 -4.85
C ILE A 227 -4.90 0.03 -4.72
N THR A 228 -3.70 0.39 -4.29
CA THR A 228 -3.26 1.78 -4.24
C THR A 228 -2.09 2.00 -5.18
N LEU A 229 -2.12 3.11 -5.92
CA LEU A 229 -0.95 3.56 -6.66
C LEU A 229 -0.05 4.33 -5.71
N GLU A 230 1.12 3.76 -5.41
CA GLU A 230 2.15 4.40 -4.59
C GLU A 230 3.33 4.76 -5.49
N VAL A 231 3.17 5.82 -6.28
CA VAL A 231 4.13 6.23 -7.32
C VAL A 231 4.90 7.49 -6.91
N ASP A 232 6.16 7.57 -7.31
CA ASP A 232 6.99 8.75 -7.10
C ASP A 232 6.40 9.95 -7.86
N CYS A 233 5.91 10.92 -7.09
CA CYS A 233 5.27 12.11 -7.64
C CYS A 233 6.22 13.32 -7.74
N ARG A 234 7.50 13.22 -7.35
CA ARG A 234 8.36 14.40 -7.09
C ARG A 234 8.51 15.31 -8.30
N ALA A 235 8.53 14.73 -9.51
CA ALA A 235 8.65 15.49 -10.76
C ALA A 235 7.39 16.29 -11.13
N TYR A 236 6.26 16.05 -10.45
CA TYR A 236 4.93 16.57 -10.79
C TYR A 236 4.31 17.45 -9.69
N LEU A 237 5.11 17.84 -8.68
CA LEU A 237 4.65 18.66 -7.55
C LEU A 237 4.75 20.17 -7.77
N ASP A 238 5.15 20.59 -8.98
CA ASP A 238 5.27 22.00 -9.35
C ASP A 238 3.91 22.71 -9.41
N SER A 239 2.86 21.99 -9.82
CA SER A 239 1.49 22.48 -9.82
C SER A 239 0.48 21.35 -9.59
N ARG A 240 -0.72 21.71 -9.08
CA ARG A 240 -1.83 20.74 -8.92
C ARG A 240 -2.21 20.11 -10.26
N GLY A 241 -2.19 20.87 -11.35
CA GLY A 241 -2.52 20.36 -12.69
C GLY A 241 -1.55 19.29 -13.17
N SER A 242 -0.24 19.48 -12.96
CA SER A 242 0.80 18.51 -13.30
C SER A 242 0.62 17.20 -12.54
N LEU A 243 0.37 17.28 -11.22
CA LEU A 243 0.08 16.10 -10.40
C LEU A 243 -1.20 15.39 -10.86
N VAL A 244 -2.27 16.15 -11.13
CA VAL A 244 -3.56 15.59 -11.59
C VAL A 244 -3.39 14.84 -12.91
N GLU A 245 -2.72 15.43 -13.89
CA GLU A 245 -2.47 14.81 -15.19
C GLU A 245 -1.67 13.51 -15.04
N PHE A 246 -0.61 13.54 -14.24
CA PHE A 246 0.21 12.37 -13.96
C PHE A 246 -0.60 11.25 -13.28
N LEU A 247 -1.29 11.56 -12.17
CA LEU A 247 -2.08 10.57 -11.43
C LEU A 247 -3.24 10.01 -12.25
N ALA A 248 -3.91 10.84 -13.07
CA ALA A 248 -4.97 10.39 -13.97
C ALA A 248 -4.43 9.43 -15.05
N GLY A 249 -3.23 9.70 -15.55
CA GLY A 249 -2.52 8.81 -16.47
C GLY A 249 -2.21 7.45 -15.84
N GLU A 250 -1.64 7.44 -14.63
CA GLU A 250 -1.32 6.21 -13.89
C GLU A 250 -2.60 5.42 -13.53
N ARG A 251 -3.67 6.11 -13.13
CA ARG A 251 -5.00 5.51 -12.90
C ARG A 251 -5.51 4.79 -14.14
N THR A 252 -5.50 5.49 -15.28
CA THR A 252 -6.00 4.96 -16.56
C THR A 252 -5.21 3.72 -17.01
N LYS A 253 -3.88 3.74 -16.84
CA LYS A 253 -3.04 2.56 -17.10
C LYS A 253 -3.42 1.40 -16.21
N ALA A 254 -3.50 1.61 -14.89
CA ALA A 254 -3.82 0.55 -13.94
C ALA A 254 -5.20 -0.06 -14.20
N GLU A 255 -6.22 0.76 -14.46
CA GLU A 255 -7.57 0.30 -14.81
C GLU A 255 -7.57 -0.55 -16.09
N ALA A 256 -6.84 -0.12 -17.12
CA ALA A 256 -6.73 -0.87 -18.37
C ALA A 256 -6.04 -2.22 -18.17
N LEU A 257 -4.98 -2.27 -17.37
CA LEU A 257 -4.25 -3.51 -17.07
C LEU A 257 -5.08 -4.48 -16.22
N LEU A 258 -5.81 -3.99 -15.22
CA LEU A 258 -6.70 -4.80 -14.39
C LEU A 258 -7.91 -5.35 -15.15
N ALA A 259 -8.40 -4.63 -16.16
CA ALA A 259 -9.50 -5.05 -17.02
C ALA A 259 -9.04 -5.93 -18.20
N ALA A 260 -7.73 -6.06 -18.42
CA ALA A 260 -7.21 -6.86 -19.52
C ALA A 260 -7.54 -8.34 -19.28
N ASP A 261 -8.20 -8.95 -20.25
CA ASP A 261 -8.56 -10.38 -20.24
C ASP A 261 -7.29 -11.19 -20.62
N THR A 262 -6.27 -11.12 -19.79
CA THR A 262 -4.97 -11.72 -20.05
C THR A 262 -5.04 -13.22 -19.78
N THR A 263 -5.37 -13.98 -20.82
CA THR A 263 -4.88 -15.35 -21.00
C THR A 263 -3.38 -15.34 -21.41
N THR A 264 -2.65 -14.27 -21.14
CA THR A 264 -1.21 -14.23 -21.40
C THR A 264 -0.52 -15.11 -20.37
N ALA A 265 0.17 -16.13 -20.88
CA ALA A 265 0.92 -17.06 -20.06
C ALA A 265 1.86 -16.29 -19.13
N ARG A 266 1.82 -16.62 -17.85
CA ARG A 266 2.77 -16.16 -16.83
C ARG A 266 4.18 -16.20 -17.45
N PRO A 267 4.92 -15.08 -17.48
CA PRO A 267 6.28 -15.09 -18.02
C PRO A 267 7.09 -16.17 -17.28
N ALA A 268 7.90 -16.93 -18.02
CA ALA A 268 8.71 -17.98 -17.42
C ALA A 268 9.53 -17.40 -16.27
N SER A 269 9.46 -18.02 -15.09
CA SER A 269 10.18 -17.54 -13.89
C SER A 269 11.67 -17.41 -14.21
N THR A 270 12.21 -16.20 -14.10
CA THR A 270 13.66 -16.00 -14.20
C THR A 270 14.29 -16.65 -12.97
N PRO A 271 15.25 -17.58 -13.12
CA PRO A 271 15.92 -18.16 -11.96
C PRO A 271 16.63 -17.05 -11.20
N ALA A 272 16.46 -17.04 -9.86
CA ALA A 272 17.21 -16.15 -9.00
C ALA A 272 18.71 -16.30 -9.29
N ALA A 273 19.39 -15.20 -9.63
CA ALA A 273 20.84 -15.20 -9.71
C ALA A 273 21.38 -15.52 -8.31
N GLY A 274 22.02 -16.68 -8.17
CA GLY A 274 22.63 -17.15 -6.92
C GLY A 274 23.89 -16.39 -6.52
#